data_AF-A0A933VY83-F1
#
_entry.id   AF-A0A933VY83-F1
#
_cell.length_a   1.000
_cell.length_b   1.000
_cell.length_c   1.000
_cell.angle_alpha   90.00
_cell.angle_beta   90.00
_cell.angle_gamma   90.00
#
_symmetry.space_group_name_H-M   'P 1'
#
loop_
_entity.id
_entity.type
_entity.pdbx_description
1 polymer ?
#
loop_
_entity_poly.entity_id
_entity_poly.type
_entity_poly.pdbx_seq_one_letter_code
_entity_poly.pdbx_strand_id
1 'polypeptide(L)'
;MKTKPFACIIAVAFLCFAAAAHAVPLPPDMSGYYKFGYLDGYTYSVRVGMGNGTINVYILPFNDLYIGTIVDEKIYFSSEDGQSGWGELRQINENTSLVTTHDMNTGQTKEFSVIKITKEEADQIAQSNQVIKNNSECAHNLRRMYTALRQFAEEHGGEMPYGLSELYPQYITDKKVFVCPARGGEFHDFDTDYEYIPGFRIDSPNPDQEALLIEVAGNHMAPWKFHYVLYLDGHNRWVRD
;
A
#
# COMPACT_ATOMS: atom_id res chain seq x y z
N MET A 1 -10.01 12.67 -1.69
CA MET A 1 -8.63 12.54 -1.18
C MET A 1 -8.38 11.08 -0.87
N LYS A 2 -7.45 10.42 -1.59
CA LYS A 2 -7.04 9.05 -1.29
C LYS A 2 -6.22 9.09 0.00
N THR A 3 -6.65 8.39 1.03
CA THR A 3 -5.75 8.04 2.14
C THR A 3 -4.72 7.09 1.54
N LYS A 4 -3.45 7.53 1.39
CA LYS A 4 -2.31 6.61 1.32
C LYS A 4 -2.44 5.61 2.49
N PRO A 5 -1.84 4.41 2.48
CA PRO A 5 -1.73 3.60 3.70
C PRO A 5 -1.05 4.44 4.80
N PHE A 6 -1.89 5.15 5.56
CA PHE A 6 -1.59 6.21 6.50
C PHE A 6 -1.80 5.59 7.87
N ALA A 7 -0.74 5.00 8.39
CA ALA A 7 -0.66 4.62 9.79
C ALA A 7 0.37 5.53 10.45
N CYS A 8 -0.15 6.62 11.02
CA CYS A 8 0.58 7.64 11.77
C CYS A 8 1.58 8.41 10.87
N ILE A 9 1.82 9.69 11.09
CA ILE A 9 2.19 10.29 12.36
C ILE A 9 1.72 11.80 12.34
N ILE A 10 1.76 12.56 13.44
CA ILE A 10 2.19 14.01 13.48
C ILE A 10 1.16 15.18 13.42
N ALA A 11 1.25 16.02 14.48
CA ALA A 11 1.37 17.50 14.59
C ALA A 11 2.03 17.88 15.97
N VAL A 12 2.48 19.13 16.12
CA VAL A 12 3.53 19.73 17.03
C VAL A 12 3.05 19.98 18.49
N ALA A 13 3.79 19.86 19.63
CA ALA A 13 4.95 20.66 20.11
C ALA A 13 5.51 20.26 21.53
N PHE A 14 6.80 20.59 21.77
CA PHE A 14 7.50 21.00 23.03
C PHE A 14 8.15 20.03 24.07
N LEU A 15 9.46 20.32 24.29
CA LEU A 15 10.41 20.17 25.43
C LEU A 15 10.10 19.21 26.60
N CYS A 16 11.02 18.28 26.91
CA CYS A 16 11.77 18.22 28.20
C CYS A 16 12.75 17.02 28.28
N PHE A 17 13.79 17.23 29.09
CA PHE A 17 14.92 16.35 29.44
C PHE A 17 14.53 15.06 30.20
N ALA A 18 15.24 13.95 29.97
CA ALA A 18 15.62 12.96 31.00
C ALA A 18 16.72 12.00 30.49
N ALA A 19 17.52 11.47 31.41
CA ALA A 19 18.90 11.02 31.22
C ALA A 19 19.10 9.52 30.92
N ALA A 20 20.15 9.26 30.13
CA ALA A 20 21.14 8.18 30.20
C ALA A 20 20.68 6.75 30.54
N ALA A 21 20.19 6.04 29.53
CA ALA A 21 20.73 4.71 29.25
C ALA A 21 21.89 4.91 28.26
N HIS A 22 22.99 4.15 28.37
CA HIS A 22 24.16 4.27 27.48
C HIS A 22 23.75 4.10 26.01
N ALA A 23 23.39 5.20 25.35
CA ALA A 23 23.16 5.22 23.93
C ALA A 23 24.50 4.93 23.28
N VAL A 24 24.55 3.86 22.48
CA VAL A 24 25.68 3.65 21.60
C VAL A 24 25.65 4.81 20.60
N PRO A 25 26.75 5.55 20.40
CA PRO A 25 26.81 6.61 19.41
C PRO A 25 26.31 6.10 18.06
N LEU A 26 25.48 6.90 17.38
CA LEU A 26 25.04 6.56 16.03
C LEU A 26 26.26 6.25 15.15
N PRO A 27 26.24 5.15 14.37
CA PRO A 27 27.36 4.86 13.50
C PRO A 27 27.55 6.01 12.50
N PRO A 28 28.80 6.35 12.17
CA PRO A 28 29.11 7.51 11.32
C PRO A 28 28.53 7.39 9.91
N ASP A 29 28.23 6.16 9.47
CA ASP A 29 27.52 5.88 8.24
C ASP A 29 26.38 4.89 8.47
N MET A 30 25.15 5.37 8.26
CA MET A 30 23.92 4.57 8.29
C MET A 30 23.41 4.26 6.88
N SER A 31 24.21 4.51 5.84
CA SER A 31 23.81 4.22 4.47
C SER A 31 23.66 2.71 4.26
N GLY A 32 22.65 2.34 3.48
CA GLY A 32 22.42 0.96 3.10
C GLY A 32 20.94 0.61 3.00
N TYR A 33 20.66 -0.68 3.12
CA TYR A 33 19.32 -1.22 3.03
C TYR A 33 18.93 -1.85 4.36
N TYR A 34 17.68 -1.65 4.74
CA TYR A 34 17.15 -2.14 6.00
C TYR A 34 15.75 -2.70 5.80
N LYS A 35 15.35 -3.65 6.63
CA LYS A 35 13.96 -4.11 6.76
C LYS A 35 13.41 -3.84 8.15
N PHE A 36 12.10 -3.65 8.21
CA PHE A 36 11.37 -3.59 9.47
C PHE A 36 10.00 -4.27 9.31
N GLY A 37 9.56 -4.93 10.38
CA GLY A 37 8.19 -5.43 10.49
C GLY A 37 7.26 -4.32 10.94
N TYR A 38 6.09 -4.22 10.33
CA TYR A 38 5.08 -3.24 10.70
C TYR A 38 3.88 -3.92 11.38
N LEU A 39 3.03 -3.12 12.03
CA LEU A 39 1.90 -3.61 12.82
C LEU A 39 0.79 -4.27 11.96
N ASP A 40 0.81 -4.01 10.66
CA ASP A 40 -0.08 -4.65 9.69
C ASP A 40 0.35 -6.10 9.35
N GLY A 41 1.46 -6.58 9.93
CA GLY A 41 2.04 -7.89 9.66
C GLY A 41 2.92 -7.95 8.41
N TYR A 42 3.08 -6.84 7.69
CA TYR A 42 3.96 -6.76 6.53
C TYR A 42 5.39 -6.38 6.93
N THR A 43 6.33 -6.82 6.10
CA THR A 43 7.73 -6.41 6.19
C THR A 43 8.00 -5.42 5.08
N TYR A 44 8.57 -4.27 5.41
CA TYR A 44 8.98 -3.26 4.45
C TYR A 44 10.50 -3.21 4.35
N SER A 45 10.99 -2.80 3.19
CA SER A 45 12.40 -2.47 2.99
C SER A 45 12.55 -0.98 2.75
N VAL A 46 13.66 -0.43 3.26
CA VAL A 46 14.05 0.97 3.06
C VAL A 46 15.47 1.07 2.55
N ARG A 47 15.71 2.09 1.74
CA ARG A 47 17.06 2.56 1.43
C ARG A 47 17.34 3.79 2.28
N VAL A 48 18.43 3.77 3.03
CA VAL A 48 18.91 4.89 3.83
C VAL A 48 20.13 5.49 3.13
N GLY A 49 20.15 6.81 2.99
CA GLY A 49 21.31 7.57 2.50
C GLY A 49 21.62 8.74 3.42
N MET A 50 22.90 9.10 3.52
CA MET A 50 23.34 10.23 4.33
C MET A 50 23.34 11.54 3.51
N GLY A 51 22.86 12.60 4.13
CA GLY A 51 22.99 14.00 3.66
C GLY A 51 23.86 14.81 4.62
N ASN A 52 24.03 16.11 4.33
CA ASN A 52 24.80 17.00 5.21
C ASN A 52 24.02 17.30 6.50
N GLY A 53 24.26 16.51 7.55
CA GLY A 53 23.53 16.60 8.82
C GLY A 53 22.12 15.97 8.79
N THR A 54 21.77 15.30 7.68
CA THR A 54 20.47 14.67 7.48
C THR A 54 20.59 13.21 7.08
N ILE A 55 19.49 12.48 7.20
CA ILE A 55 19.31 11.10 6.76
C ILE A 55 18.10 11.08 5.83
N ASN A 56 18.26 10.51 4.65
CA ASN A 56 17.17 10.30 3.70
C ASN A 56 16.75 8.84 3.76
N VAL A 57 15.49 8.57 4.09
CA VAL A 57 14.91 7.23 4.16
C VAL A 57 13.88 7.08 3.06
N TYR A 58 14.10 6.15 2.15
CA TYR A 58 13.19 5.84 1.03
C TYR A 58 12.49 4.51 1.31
N ILE A 59 11.16 4.52 1.40
CA ILE A 59 10.38 3.28 1.52
C ILE A 59 10.24 2.63 0.14
N LEU A 60 10.69 1.39 0.00
CA LEU A 60 10.61 0.65 -1.25
C LEU A 60 9.33 -0.21 -1.29
N PRO A 61 8.66 -0.33 -2.44
CA PRO A 61 8.97 0.25 -3.75
C PRO A 61 8.39 1.67 -3.98
N PHE A 62 7.70 2.23 -2.99
CA PHE A 62 6.86 3.43 -3.18
C PHE A 62 7.66 4.72 -3.42
N ASN A 63 8.95 4.73 -3.05
CA ASN A 63 9.83 5.89 -3.09
C ASN A 63 9.33 7.08 -2.26
N ASP A 64 8.46 6.85 -1.26
CA ASP A 64 8.13 7.87 -0.28
C ASP A 64 9.41 8.23 0.49
N LEU A 65 9.73 9.53 0.51
CA LEU A 65 10.93 10.07 1.14
C LEU A 65 10.61 10.64 2.52
N TYR A 66 11.40 10.22 3.50
CA TYR A 66 11.45 10.81 4.83
C TYR A 66 12.83 11.43 5.05
N ILE A 67 12.85 12.65 5.56
CA ILE A 67 14.08 13.36 5.89
C ILE A 67 14.21 13.39 7.41
N GLY A 68 15.24 12.73 7.91
CA GLY A 68 15.68 12.76 9.30
C GLY A 68 16.73 13.84 9.51
N THR A 69 16.59 14.67 10.54
CA THR A 69 17.67 15.54 11.03
C THR A 69 18.25 14.93 12.30
N ILE A 70 19.57 14.83 12.37
CA ILE A 70 20.26 14.32 13.56
C ILE A 70 20.49 15.49 14.51
N VAL A 71 19.95 15.41 15.73
CA VAL A 71 20.24 16.37 16.80
C VAL A 71 20.57 15.57 18.05
N ASP A 72 21.80 15.75 18.53
CA ASP A 72 22.39 14.94 19.59
C ASP A 72 22.35 13.44 19.25
N GLU A 73 21.67 12.63 20.09
CA GLU A 73 21.51 11.18 19.92
C GLU A 73 20.13 10.81 19.32
N LYS A 74 19.38 11.79 18.81
CA LYS A 74 18.01 11.61 18.31
C LYS A 74 17.91 11.93 16.83
N ILE A 75 16.97 11.26 16.16
CA ILE A 75 16.65 11.52 14.75
C ILE A 75 15.22 12.07 14.66
N TYR A 76 15.09 13.26 14.10
CA TYR A 76 13.81 13.94 13.91
C TYR A 76 13.38 13.76 12.46
N PHE A 77 12.31 13.01 12.23
CA PHE A 77 11.81 12.72 10.89
C PHE A 77 10.69 13.67 10.50
N SER A 78 10.76 14.19 9.28
CA SER A 78 9.65 14.87 8.61
C SER A 78 9.36 14.21 7.26
N SER A 79 8.08 14.03 6.95
CA SER A 79 7.59 13.67 5.61
C SER A 79 7.05 14.88 4.86
N GLU A 80 6.90 14.74 3.54
CA GLU A 80 6.42 15.80 2.64
C GLU A 80 5.02 16.33 2.97
N ASP A 81 4.18 15.52 3.62
CA ASP A 81 2.82 15.87 4.04
C ASP A 81 2.78 16.72 5.32
N GLY A 82 3.93 17.19 5.79
CA GLY A 82 4.04 18.03 7.00
C GLY A 82 3.96 17.22 8.29
N GLN A 83 3.92 15.88 8.19
CA GLN A 83 4.03 15.07 9.36
C GLN A 83 5.50 15.14 9.88
N SER A 84 5.72 15.68 11.08
CA SER A 84 6.92 15.69 12.00
C SER A 84 6.91 14.78 13.29
N GLY A 85 7.78 13.77 13.38
CA GLY A 85 7.87 12.82 14.49
C GLY A 85 9.33 12.69 14.92
N TRP A 86 9.59 12.07 16.07
CA TRP A 86 10.98 11.79 16.45
C TRP A 86 11.18 10.33 16.80
N GLY A 87 12.38 9.85 16.48
CA GLY A 87 12.81 8.49 16.70
C GLY A 87 14.06 8.46 17.57
N GLU A 88 14.05 7.56 18.54
CA GLU A 88 15.26 7.10 19.22
C GLU A 88 15.75 5.83 18.54
N LEU A 89 17.02 5.81 18.12
CA LEU A 89 17.67 4.62 17.59
C LEU A 89 18.56 4.03 18.67
N ARG A 90 18.31 2.78 19.03
CA ARG A 90 19.17 2.01 19.93
C ARG A 90 19.76 0.83 19.19
N GLN A 91 21.07 0.84 18.96
CA GLN A 91 21.75 -0.31 18.40
C GLN A 91 21.70 -1.50 19.37
N ILE A 92 21.25 -2.66 18.90
CA ILE A 92 21.21 -3.90 19.67
C ILE A 92 22.42 -4.78 19.34
N ASN A 93 22.78 -4.86 18.06
CA ASN A 93 23.98 -5.54 17.56
C ASN A 93 24.43 -4.91 16.23
N GLU A 94 25.42 -5.52 15.56
CA GLU A 94 25.99 -5.02 14.28
C GLU A 94 24.95 -4.79 13.17
N ASN A 95 23.89 -5.59 13.13
CA ASN A 95 22.90 -5.60 12.05
C ASN A 95 21.50 -5.22 12.52
N THR A 96 21.25 -5.11 13.82
CA THR A 96 19.92 -4.84 14.38
C THR A 96 19.94 -3.60 15.24
N SER A 97 19.03 -2.71 14.93
CA SER A 97 18.70 -1.55 15.75
C SER A 97 17.24 -1.61 16.15
N LEU A 98 16.94 -1.07 17.31
CA LEU A 98 15.59 -0.84 17.77
C LEU A 98 15.28 0.63 17.53
N VAL A 99 14.14 0.90 16.90
CA VAL A 99 13.65 2.25 16.68
C VAL A 99 12.42 2.44 17.55
N THR A 100 12.48 3.45 18.42
CA THR A 100 11.34 3.91 19.20
C THR A 100 10.86 5.22 18.59
N THR A 101 9.70 5.19 17.92
CA THR A 101 9.07 6.38 17.34
C THR A 101 8.04 6.96 18.28
N HIS A 102 8.04 8.28 18.38
CA HIS A 102 7.08 9.04 19.17
C HIS A 102 6.24 9.93 18.24
N ASP A 103 4.94 9.69 18.23
CA ASP A 103 3.98 10.51 17.53
C ASP A 103 3.64 11.73 18.39
N MET A 104 4.08 12.91 17.95
CA MET A 104 3.85 14.16 18.68
C MET A 104 2.37 14.55 18.75
N ASN A 105 1.55 14.05 17.84
CA ASN A 105 0.14 14.37 17.73
C ASN A 105 -0.70 13.59 18.74
N THR A 106 -0.43 12.29 18.80
CA THR A 106 -1.23 11.35 19.56
C THR A 106 -0.59 11.01 20.90
N GLY A 107 0.68 11.37 21.10
CA GLY A 107 1.50 10.91 22.23
C GLY A 107 1.83 9.42 22.16
N GLN A 108 1.42 8.71 21.10
CA GLN A 108 1.65 7.29 20.97
C GLN A 108 3.14 7.01 20.76
N THR A 109 3.65 6.06 21.52
CA THR A 109 4.99 5.51 21.32
C THR A 109 4.88 4.14 20.66
N LYS A 110 5.71 3.89 19.66
CA LYS A 110 5.82 2.59 18.98
C LYS A 110 7.28 2.18 18.93
N GLU A 111 7.52 0.90 19.10
CA GLU A 111 8.86 0.33 19.04
C GLU A 111 8.89 -0.77 17.98
N PHE A 112 9.92 -0.77 17.13
CA PHE A 112 10.11 -1.81 16.12
C PHE A 112 11.59 -2.06 15.85
N SER A 113 11.90 -3.29 15.44
CA SER A 113 13.26 -3.67 15.07
C SER A 113 13.52 -3.35 13.60
N VAL A 114 14.68 -2.77 13.34
CA VAL A 114 15.22 -2.48 12.01
C VAL A 114 16.47 -3.32 11.82
N ILE A 115 16.51 -4.09 10.74
CA ILE A 115 17.57 -5.04 10.44
C ILE A 115 18.25 -4.62 9.15
N LYS A 116 19.58 -4.42 9.19
CA LYS A 116 20.39 -4.17 7.99
C LYS A 116 20.37 -5.41 7.11
N ILE A 117 20.13 -5.22 5.81
CA ILE A 117 19.99 -6.28 4.81
C ILE A 117 20.77 -5.94 3.55
N THR A 118 20.89 -6.90 2.64
CA THR A 118 21.49 -6.65 1.32
C THR A 118 20.50 -5.91 0.41
N LYS A 119 21.02 -5.35 -0.69
CA LYS A 119 20.19 -4.73 -1.73
C LYS A 119 19.24 -5.75 -2.35
N GLU A 120 19.73 -6.97 -2.61
CA GLU A 120 18.95 -8.04 -3.23
C GLU A 120 17.77 -8.45 -2.37
N GLU A 121 17.97 -8.58 -1.05
CA GLU A 121 16.87 -8.86 -0.11
C GLU A 121 15.87 -7.69 -0.05
N ALA A 122 16.36 -6.45 -0.08
CA ALA A 122 15.50 -5.28 -0.10
C ALA A 122 14.63 -5.21 -1.36
N ASP A 123 15.21 -5.52 -2.52
CA ASP A 123 14.52 -5.59 -3.81
C ASP A 123 13.44 -6.70 -3.80
N GLN A 124 13.72 -7.86 -3.19
CA GLN A 124 12.73 -8.95 -3.04
C GLN A 124 11.54 -8.55 -2.15
N ILE A 125 11.80 -7.89 -1.02
CA ILE A 125 10.75 -7.36 -0.13
C ILE A 125 9.92 -6.30 -0.88
N ALA A 126 10.59 -5.39 -1.59
CA ALA A 126 9.93 -4.33 -2.35
C ALA A 126 9.02 -4.90 -3.45
N GLN A 127 9.48 -5.90 -4.20
CA GLN A 127 8.67 -6.60 -5.19
C GLN A 127 7.45 -7.29 -4.56
N SER A 128 7.64 -7.96 -3.42
CA SER A 128 6.54 -8.61 -2.70
C SER A 128 5.48 -7.60 -2.24
N ASN A 129 5.90 -6.45 -1.72
CA ASN A 129 5.00 -5.36 -1.32
C ASN A 129 4.31 -4.71 -2.51
N GLN A 130 4.97 -4.60 -3.67
CA GLN A 130 4.32 -4.13 -4.90
C GLN A 130 3.19 -5.06 -5.31
N VAL A 131 3.41 -6.38 -5.25
CA VAL A 131 2.37 -7.37 -5.56
C VAL A 131 1.20 -7.25 -4.60
N ILE A 132 1.44 -7.17 -3.28
CA ILE A 132 0.39 -7.00 -2.27
C ILE A 132 -0.43 -5.72 -2.54
N LYS A 133 0.25 -4.60 -2.79
CA LYS A 133 -0.40 -3.33 -3.12
C LYS A 133 -1.26 -3.46 -4.37
N ASN A 134 -0.70 -3.98 -5.46
CA ASN A 134 -1.42 -4.15 -6.72
C ASN A 134 -2.67 -5.03 -6.52
N ASN A 135 -2.55 -6.13 -5.78
CA ASN A 135 -3.68 -7.01 -5.45
C ASN A 135 -4.77 -6.28 -4.66
N SER A 136 -4.39 -5.47 -3.67
CA SER A 136 -5.34 -4.68 -2.89
C SER A 136 -6.06 -3.63 -3.74
N GLU A 137 -5.36 -3.02 -4.71
CA GLU A 137 -5.93 -2.06 -5.65
C GLU A 137 -6.84 -2.75 -6.68
N CYS A 138 -6.49 -3.95 -7.20
CA CYS A 138 -7.36 -4.76 -8.05
C CYS A 138 -8.69 -5.07 -7.34
N ALA A 139 -8.63 -5.58 -6.11
CA ALA A 139 -9.81 -5.90 -5.32
C ALA A 139 -10.66 -4.65 -5.05
N HIS A 140 -10.03 -3.49 -4.83
CA HIS A 140 -10.73 -2.22 -4.67
C HIS A 140 -11.43 -1.77 -5.97
N ASN A 141 -10.77 -1.89 -7.13
CA ASN A 141 -11.35 -1.59 -8.43
C ASN A 141 -12.58 -2.47 -8.71
N LEU A 142 -12.49 -3.78 -8.45
CA LEU A 142 -13.63 -4.70 -8.59
C LEU A 142 -14.81 -4.30 -7.70
N ARG A 143 -14.57 -3.89 -6.45
CA ARG A 143 -15.64 -3.40 -5.56
C ARG A 143 -16.28 -2.11 -6.08
N ARG A 144 -15.48 -1.20 -6.64
CA ARG A 144 -16.03 0.03 -7.27
C ARG A 144 -16.89 -0.30 -8.49
N MET A 145 -16.45 -1.23 -9.33
CA MET A 145 -17.24 -1.71 -10.46
C MET A 145 -18.52 -2.39 -10.00
N TYR A 146 -18.46 -3.22 -8.96
CA TYR A 146 -19.65 -3.84 -8.36
C TYR A 146 -20.68 -2.80 -7.92
N THR A 147 -20.26 -1.77 -7.17
CA THR A 147 -21.16 -0.69 -6.72
C THR A 147 -21.80 0.03 -7.91
N ALA A 148 -21.03 0.30 -8.96
CA ALA A 148 -21.54 0.94 -10.17
C ALA A 148 -22.54 0.05 -10.93
N LEU A 149 -22.25 -1.26 -11.07
CA LEU A 149 -23.17 -2.22 -11.67
C LEU A 149 -24.49 -2.34 -10.88
N ARG A 150 -24.40 -2.38 -9.55
CA ARG A 150 -25.56 -2.40 -8.65
C ARG A 150 -26.43 -1.16 -8.82
N GLN A 151 -25.81 0.02 -8.82
CA GLN A 151 -26.53 1.28 -9.03
C GLN A 151 -27.18 1.34 -10.42
N PHE A 152 -26.46 0.92 -11.47
CA PHE A 152 -27.02 0.81 -12.82
C PHE A 152 -28.27 -0.07 -12.80
N ALA A 153 -28.20 -1.27 -12.23
CA ALA A 153 -29.32 -2.19 -12.20
C ALA A 153 -30.52 -1.68 -11.40
N GLU A 154 -30.29 -1.00 -10.27
CA GLU A 154 -31.37 -0.36 -9.50
C GLU A 154 -32.13 0.68 -10.32
N GLU A 155 -31.42 1.45 -11.16
CA GLU A 155 -32.01 2.46 -12.04
C GLU A 155 -32.63 1.87 -13.32
N HIS A 156 -32.30 0.62 -13.67
CA HIS A 156 -32.73 -0.07 -14.90
C HIS A 156 -33.57 -1.33 -14.64
N GLY A 157 -34.39 -1.33 -13.58
CA GLY A 157 -35.37 -2.42 -13.34
C GLY A 157 -34.73 -3.79 -13.04
N GLY A 158 -33.53 -3.78 -12.49
CA GLY A 158 -32.72 -4.95 -12.17
C GLY A 158 -31.88 -5.50 -13.32
N GLU A 159 -31.91 -4.85 -14.49
CA GLU A 159 -31.09 -5.22 -15.65
C GLU A 159 -29.65 -4.69 -15.49
N MET A 160 -28.68 -5.57 -15.73
CA MET A 160 -27.27 -5.19 -15.78
C MET A 160 -26.93 -4.57 -17.16
N PRO A 161 -25.87 -3.75 -17.28
CA PRO A 161 -25.49 -3.18 -18.57
C PRO A 161 -25.09 -4.27 -19.58
N TYR A 162 -25.07 -3.94 -20.88
CA TYR A 162 -24.51 -4.82 -21.90
C TYR A 162 -22.98 -4.83 -21.89
N GLY A 163 -22.36 -3.74 -21.46
CA GLY A 163 -20.90 -3.62 -21.35
C GLY A 163 -20.43 -2.61 -20.30
N LEU A 164 -19.18 -2.72 -19.88
CA LEU A 164 -18.60 -1.85 -18.85
C LEU A 164 -18.50 -0.38 -19.28
N SER A 165 -18.49 -0.12 -20.59
CA SER A 165 -18.51 1.25 -21.12
C SER A 165 -19.73 2.05 -20.69
N GLU A 166 -20.87 1.39 -20.44
CA GLU A 166 -22.12 2.06 -20.00
C GLU A 166 -22.04 2.57 -18.57
N LEU A 167 -21.08 2.08 -17.77
CA LEU A 167 -20.83 2.61 -16.43
C LEU A 167 -20.14 3.98 -16.48
N TYR A 168 -19.52 4.35 -17.60
CA TYR A 168 -18.80 5.61 -17.78
C TYR A 168 -19.59 6.62 -18.63
N PRO A 169 -19.60 7.92 -18.28
CA PRO A 169 -18.99 8.53 -17.10
C PRO A 169 -19.92 8.58 -15.87
N GLN A 170 -21.16 8.10 -16.00
CA GLN A 170 -22.23 8.37 -15.02
C GLN A 170 -21.99 7.68 -13.67
N TYR A 171 -21.63 6.41 -13.68
CA TYR A 171 -21.46 5.60 -12.45
C TYR A 171 -19.99 5.49 -12.04
N ILE A 172 -19.08 5.54 -13.01
CA ILE A 172 -17.62 5.57 -12.81
C ILE A 172 -17.05 6.72 -13.62
N THR A 173 -16.44 7.69 -12.93
CA THR A 173 -15.83 8.86 -13.57
C THR A 173 -14.34 8.69 -13.88
N ASP A 174 -13.66 7.76 -13.18
CA ASP A 174 -12.23 7.50 -13.34
C ASP A 174 -12.02 6.22 -14.14
N LYS A 175 -11.56 6.34 -15.39
CA LYS A 175 -11.28 5.21 -16.28
C LYS A 175 -10.22 4.26 -15.73
N LYS A 176 -9.37 4.69 -14.79
CA LYS A 176 -8.36 3.82 -14.15
C LYS A 176 -8.96 2.71 -13.31
N VAL A 177 -10.27 2.76 -13.02
CA VAL A 177 -10.99 1.66 -12.36
C VAL A 177 -11.07 0.41 -13.23
N PHE A 178 -11.10 0.57 -14.56
CA PHE A 178 -11.17 -0.53 -15.52
C PHE A 178 -9.80 -1.09 -15.92
N VAL A 179 -8.73 -0.61 -15.28
CA VAL A 179 -7.35 -1.06 -15.55
C VAL A 179 -6.86 -1.86 -14.36
N CYS A 180 -6.24 -3.01 -14.61
CA CYS A 180 -5.60 -3.78 -13.56
C CYS A 180 -4.28 -3.10 -13.13
N PRO A 181 -4.12 -2.70 -11.86
CA PRO A 181 -2.87 -2.12 -11.35
C PRO A 181 -1.65 -3.01 -11.52
N ALA A 182 -1.82 -4.34 -11.53
CA ALA A 182 -0.72 -5.29 -11.68
C ALA A 182 -0.09 -5.26 -13.08
N ARG A 183 -0.87 -4.92 -14.11
CA ARG A 183 -0.39 -4.76 -15.49
C ARG A 183 0.45 -3.49 -15.68
N GLY A 184 0.23 -2.45 -14.86
CA GLY A 184 1.01 -1.21 -14.91
C GLY A 184 0.84 -0.37 -16.17
N GLY A 185 -0.30 -0.47 -16.86
CA GLY A 185 -0.56 0.16 -18.16
C GLY A 185 -1.46 1.40 -18.14
N GLU A 186 -1.55 2.07 -19.29
CA GLU A 186 -2.58 3.07 -19.56
C GLU A 186 -3.91 2.40 -19.88
N PHE A 187 -5.01 3.12 -19.66
CA PHE A 187 -6.32 2.66 -20.10
C PHE A 187 -6.36 2.62 -21.63
N HIS A 188 -6.63 1.45 -22.19
CA HIS A 188 -6.83 1.27 -23.63
C HIS A 188 -8.32 1.16 -23.96
N ASP A 189 -9.00 0.22 -23.30
CA ASP A 189 -10.42 -0.07 -23.46
C ASP A 189 -11.00 -0.69 -22.18
N PHE A 190 -12.32 -0.74 -22.06
CA PHE A 190 -13.04 -1.18 -20.86
C PHE A 190 -12.87 -2.67 -20.54
N ASP A 191 -12.74 -3.52 -21.56
CA ASP A 191 -12.72 -4.98 -21.39
C ASP A 191 -11.31 -5.58 -21.57
N THR A 192 -10.28 -4.74 -21.47
CA THR A 192 -8.88 -5.17 -21.71
C THR A 192 -8.29 -5.91 -20.51
N ASP A 193 -8.67 -5.51 -19.29
CA ASP A 193 -8.14 -6.09 -18.05
C ASP A 193 -9.18 -6.88 -17.24
N TYR A 194 -10.46 -6.70 -17.56
CA TYR A 194 -11.58 -7.42 -16.96
C TYR A 194 -12.54 -7.86 -18.06
N GLU A 195 -12.84 -9.15 -18.11
CA GLU A 195 -13.89 -9.71 -18.93
C GLU A 195 -15.22 -9.60 -18.18
N TYR A 196 -16.17 -8.86 -18.78
CA TYR A 196 -17.52 -8.70 -18.26
C TYR A 196 -18.47 -9.75 -18.85
N ILE A 197 -19.26 -10.39 -17.98
CA ILE A 197 -20.26 -11.38 -18.38
C ILE A 197 -21.66 -10.74 -18.30
N PRO A 198 -22.26 -10.33 -19.43
CA PRO A 198 -23.58 -9.70 -19.44
C PRO A 198 -24.70 -10.73 -19.29
N GLY A 199 -25.93 -10.24 -19.12
CA GLY A 199 -27.16 -11.05 -19.17
C GLY A 199 -27.67 -11.53 -17.81
N PHE A 200 -26.95 -11.25 -16.72
CA PHE A 200 -27.45 -11.46 -15.37
C PHE A 200 -28.41 -10.35 -14.94
N ARG A 201 -29.27 -10.69 -13.97
CA ARG A 201 -30.12 -9.73 -13.26
C ARG A 201 -29.74 -9.67 -11.80
N ILE A 202 -29.91 -8.52 -11.18
CA ILE A 202 -29.58 -8.30 -9.76
C ILE A 202 -30.33 -9.24 -8.79
N ASP A 203 -31.48 -9.76 -9.20
CA ASP A 203 -32.40 -10.62 -8.46
C ASP A 203 -32.25 -12.11 -8.79
N SER A 204 -31.12 -12.51 -9.41
CA SER A 204 -30.83 -13.91 -9.71
C SER A 204 -30.94 -14.81 -8.46
N PRO A 205 -31.45 -16.05 -8.61
CA PRO A 205 -31.50 -17.02 -7.51
C PRO A 205 -30.12 -17.57 -7.11
N ASN A 206 -29.06 -17.39 -7.92
CA ASN A 206 -27.72 -17.95 -7.65
C ASN A 206 -26.61 -16.87 -7.65
N PRO A 207 -26.75 -15.77 -6.91
CA PRO A 207 -25.88 -14.61 -7.06
C PRO A 207 -24.43 -14.85 -6.57
N ASP A 208 -24.20 -15.88 -5.76
CA ASP A 208 -22.88 -16.30 -5.29
C ASP A 208 -22.15 -17.25 -6.26
N GLN A 209 -22.80 -17.70 -7.33
CA GLN A 209 -22.24 -18.62 -8.33
C GLN A 209 -22.06 -17.97 -9.70
N GLU A 210 -22.72 -16.83 -9.93
CA GLU A 210 -22.70 -16.10 -11.19
C GLU A 210 -21.57 -15.06 -11.20
N ALA A 211 -20.53 -15.35 -11.99
CA ALA A 211 -19.42 -14.43 -12.19
C ALA A 211 -19.87 -13.24 -13.03
N LEU A 212 -19.63 -12.02 -12.54
CA LEU A 212 -19.88 -10.77 -13.25
C LEU A 212 -18.63 -10.27 -13.98
N LEU A 213 -17.49 -10.32 -13.30
CA LEU A 213 -16.21 -9.88 -13.84
C LEU A 213 -15.16 -10.94 -13.58
N ILE A 214 -14.41 -11.28 -14.62
CA ILE A 214 -13.22 -12.11 -14.54
C ILE A 214 -12.05 -11.23 -14.93
N GLU A 215 -11.08 -11.09 -14.05
CA GLU A 215 -9.83 -10.45 -14.45
C GLU A 215 -9.12 -11.27 -15.53
N VAL A 216 -8.65 -10.60 -16.57
CA VAL A 216 -7.97 -11.26 -17.69
C VAL A 216 -6.68 -11.93 -17.22
N ALA A 217 -6.48 -13.19 -17.62
CA ALA A 217 -5.33 -13.97 -17.24
C ALA A 217 -4.00 -13.30 -17.66
N GLY A 218 -2.98 -13.42 -16.82
CA GLY A 218 -1.65 -12.83 -17.05
C GLY A 218 -1.46 -11.41 -16.50
N ASN A 219 -2.50 -10.79 -15.94
CA ASN A 219 -2.38 -9.51 -15.24
C ASN A 219 -1.54 -9.62 -13.95
N HIS A 220 -1.70 -10.71 -13.21
CA HIS A 220 -0.87 -11.01 -12.05
C HIS A 220 0.30 -11.93 -12.44
N MET A 221 1.51 -11.35 -12.45
CA MET A 221 2.73 -12.10 -12.71
C MET A 221 3.29 -12.79 -11.46
N ALA A 222 4.27 -13.67 -11.69
CA ALA A 222 5.00 -14.46 -10.70
C ALA A 222 5.33 -13.70 -9.38
N PRO A 223 5.35 -14.40 -8.23
CA PRO A 223 5.29 -15.86 -8.10
C PRO A 223 3.89 -16.47 -8.10
N TRP A 224 2.84 -15.66 -8.13
CA TRP A 224 1.46 -16.13 -7.99
C TRP A 224 0.69 -15.91 -9.29
N LYS A 225 0.41 -16.99 -10.03
CA LYS A 225 -0.50 -16.95 -11.18
C LYS A 225 -1.93 -17.16 -10.67
N PHE A 226 -2.71 -16.09 -10.65
CA PHE A 226 -4.10 -16.12 -10.27
C PHE A 226 -4.81 -14.94 -10.95
N HIS A 227 -6.13 -15.00 -10.98
CA HIS A 227 -6.99 -13.88 -11.37
C HIS A 227 -8.10 -13.71 -10.33
N TYR A 228 -8.65 -12.51 -10.26
CA TYR A 228 -9.85 -12.25 -9.48
C TYR A 228 -11.13 -12.57 -10.27
N VAL A 229 -12.09 -13.17 -9.59
CA VAL A 229 -13.48 -13.31 -10.05
C VAL A 229 -14.36 -12.53 -9.09
N LEU A 230 -15.18 -11.61 -9.60
CA LEU A 230 -16.23 -10.93 -8.89
C LEU A 230 -17.56 -11.60 -9.21
N TYR A 231 -18.32 -11.97 -8.17
CA TYR A 231 -19.63 -12.59 -8.29
C TYR A 231 -20.75 -11.57 -8.15
N LEU A 232 -21.96 -11.97 -8.57
CA LEU A 232 -23.14 -11.11 -8.60
C LEU A 232 -23.56 -10.60 -7.23
N ASP A 233 -23.32 -11.32 -6.13
CA ASP A 233 -23.56 -10.85 -4.76
C ASP A 233 -22.50 -9.84 -4.25
N GLY A 234 -21.45 -9.58 -5.04
CA GLY A 234 -20.38 -8.64 -4.74
C GLY A 234 -19.17 -9.21 -4.02
N HIS A 235 -19.16 -10.50 -3.67
CA HIS A 235 -17.94 -11.11 -3.17
C HIS A 235 -16.94 -11.31 -4.30
N ASN A 236 -15.64 -11.26 -3.96
CA ASN A 236 -14.57 -11.56 -4.90
C ASN A 236 -13.71 -12.72 -4.40
N ARG A 237 -13.17 -13.50 -5.34
CA ARG A 237 -12.33 -14.65 -5.06
C ARG A 237 -11.14 -14.65 -6.00
N TRP A 238 -9.97 -14.94 -5.45
CA TRP A 238 -8.80 -15.37 -6.21
C TRP A 238 -8.96 -16.81 -6.72
N VAL A 239 -8.76 -17.00 -8.03
CA VAL A 239 -8.74 -18.31 -8.70
C VAL A 239 -7.33 -18.50 -9.25
N ARG A 240 -6.70 -19.63 -8.93
CA ARG A 240 -5.38 -19.96 -9.49
C ARG A 240 -5.53 -20.36 -10.96
N ASP A 241 -4.63 -19.85 -11.80
CA ASP A 241 -4.51 -20.23 -13.22
C ASP A 241 -3.96 -21.66 -13.38
#